data_AF-C0NZ83-F1
#
_entry.id   AF-C0NZ83-F1
#
_cell.length_a   1.000
_cell.length_b   1.000
_cell.length_c   1.000
_cell.angle_alpha   90.00
_cell.angle_beta   90.00
_cell.angle_gamma   90.00
#
_symmetry.space_group_name_H-M   'P 1'
#
loop_
_entity.id
_entity.type
_entity.pdbx_description
1 polymer ?
#
loop_
_entity_poly.entity_id
_entity_poly.type
_entity_poly.pdbx_seq_one_letter_code
_entity_poly.pdbx_strand_id
1 'polypeptide(L)'
;MFTPTKAMQMVYKGISLETLGLEAGPEFMKTVNIASGSIEKKYPRVAYAQIQGTMPHTSSRDESDEQKVVTVGYHTSSGTRLLSIHARNNRTWKEFFSRHGKTEAAISASLQKSSDAEASNAEEPNK
;
A
#
# COMPACT_ATOMS: atom_id res chain seq x y z
N MET A 1 -8.96 26.39 -11.48
CA MET A 1 -9.45 25.72 -10.25
C MET A 1 -8.32 24.88 -9.71
N PHE A 2 -7.74 25.21 -8.56
CA PHE A 2 -6.85 24.29 -7.85
C PHE A 2 -7.76 23.28 -7.15
N THR A 3 -7.90 22.08 -7.69
CA THR A 3 -8.45 20.97 -6.90
C THR A 3 -7.43 20.72 -5.80
N PRO A 4 -7.76 20.87 -4.51
CA PRO A 4 -6.81 20.54 -3.47
C PRO A 4 -6.43 19.09 -3.67
N THR A 5 -5.16 18.84 -3.99
CA THR A 5 -4.57 17.51 -3.95
C THR A 5 -4.83 17.04 -2.53
N LYS A 6 -5.84 16.18 -2.33
CA LYS A 6 -6.09 15.56 -1.03
C LYS A 6 -4.73 15.07 -0.57
N ALA A 7 -4.22 15.62 0.54
CA ALA A 7 -2.97 15.14 1.09
C ALA A 7 -3.13 13.63 1.22
N MET A 8 -2.40 12.87 0.39
CA MET A 8 -2.46 11.41 0.38
C MET A 8 -1.83 10.94 1.68
N GLN A 9 -2.66 10.89 2.70
CA GLN A 9 -2.35 10.33 4.00
C GLN A 9 -3.35 9.21 4.22
N MET A 10 -2.84 7.99 4.15
CA MET A 10 -3.61 6.78 4.41
C MET A 10 -4.34 6.90 5.74
N VAL A 11 -5.64 6.62 5.73
CA VAL A 11 -6.43 6.52 6.95
C VAL A 11 -6.17 5.15 7.59
N TYR A 12 -5.81 5.13 8.87
CA TYR A 12 -5.63 3.90 9.63
C TYR A 12 -6.84 3.63 10.52
N LYS A 13 -7.44 2.45 10.42
CA LYS A 13 -8.49 1.98 11.33
C LYS A 13 -7.92 1.04 12.38
N GLY A 14 -8.29 1.26 13.64
CA GLY A 14 -7.80 0.47 14.77
C GLY A 14 -6.46 1.00 15.27
N ILE A 15 -5.42 0.17 15.21
CA ILE A 15 -4.07 0.54 15.62
C ILE A 15 -3.56 1.68 14.73
N SER A 16 -3.09 2.77 15.35
CA SER A 16 -2.52 3.92 14.65
C SER A 16 -1.06 3.67 14.25
N LEU A 17 -0.52 4.46 13.31
CA LEU A 17 0.91 4.44 12.99
C LEU A 17 1.78 4.77 14.21
N GLU A 18 1.34 5.70 15.06
CA GLU A 18 2.06 6.08 16.27
C GLU A 18 2.15 4.91 17.26
N THR A 19 1.01 4.25 17.53
CA THR A 19 0.96 3.04 18.37
C THR A 19 1.86 1.94 17.80
N LEU A 20 1.85 1.74 16.48
CA LEU A 20 2.77 0.80 15.84
C LEU A 20 4.25 1.19 16.07
N GLY A 21 4.59 2.47 15.96
CA GLY A 21 5.94 2.97 16.20
C GLY A 21 6.40 2.76 17.64
N LEU A 22 5.50 2.95 18.61
CA LEU A 22 5.75 2.74 20.04
C LEU A 22 5.94 1.26 20.38
N GLU A 23 5.12 0.37 19.81
CA GLU A 23 5.07 -1.04 20.21
C GLU A 23 5.95 -1.97 19.35
N ALA A 24 6.00 -1.76 18.04
CA ALA A 24 6.84 -2.56 17.11
C ALA A 24 8.22 -1.94 16.87
N GLY A 25 8.32 -0.62 17.03
CA GLY A 25 9.52 0.17 16.76
C GLY A 25 9.38 1.11 15.56
N PRO A 26 10.17 2.20 15.54
CA PRO A 26 10.03 3.30 14.59
C PRO A 26 10.28 2.90 13.13
N GLU A 27 11.10 1.88 12.88
CA GLU A 27 11.36 1.44 11.50
C GLU A 27 10.16 0.70 10.88
N PHE A 28 9.36 -0.04 11.66
CA PHE A 28 8.10 -0.62 11.15
C PHE A 28 7.10 0.48 10.80
N MET A 29 6.95 1.49 11.66
CA MET A 29 6.12 2.67 11.38
C MET A 29 6.55 3.35 10.07
N LYS A 30 7.86 3.57 9.86
CA LYS A 30 8.39 4.15 8.61
C LYS A 30 8.07 3.28 7.39
N THR A 31 8.30 1.97 7.47
CA THR A 31 7.99 1.04 6.37
C THR A 31 6.50 1.08 6.04
N VAL A 32 5.62 0.99 7.05
CA VAL A 32 4.16 1.00 6.83
C VAL A 32 3.71 2.34 6.25
N ASN A 33 4.25 3.46 6.71
CA ASN A 33 3.91 4.79 6.17
C ASN A 33 4.30 4.91 4.67
N ILE A 34 5.52 4.51 4.31
CA ILE A 34 6.00 4.51 2.92
C ILE A 34 5.16 3.58 2.05
N ALA A 35 4.96 2.33 2.51
CA ALA A 35 4.17 1.34 1.79
C ALA A 35 2.73 1.81 1.59
N SER A 36 2.12 2.40 2.61
CA SER A 36 0.73 2.88 2.55
C SER A 36 0.56 4.02 1.55
N GLY A 37 1.49 4.99 1.51
CA GLY A 37 1.45 6.06 0.51
C GLY A 37 1.62 5.53 -0.92
N SER A 38 2.50 4.54 -1.11
CA SER A 38 2.66 3.87 -2.42
C SER A 38 1.39 3.12 -2.83
N ILE A 39 0.79 2.37 -1.91
CA ILE A 39 -0.44 1.58 -2.13
C ILE A 39 -1.65 2.49 -2.39
N GLU A 40 -1.80 3.60 -1.66
CA GLU A 40 -2.85 4.59 -1.88
C GLU A 40 -2.82 5.13 -3.31
N LYS A 41 -1.62 5.46 -3.80
CA LYS A 41 -1.42 5.96 -5.18
C LYS A 41 -1.69 4.87 -6.23
N LYS A 42 -1.28 3.63 -5.96
CA LYS A 42 -1.34 2.52 -6.93
C LYS A 42 -2.75 1.91 -7.07
N TYR A 43 -3.54 1.91 -5.99
CA TYR A 43 -4.87 1.31 -5.97
C TYR A 43 -5.89 2.34 -5.43
N PRO A 44 -6.45 3.21 -6.29
CA PRO A 44 -7.30 4.33 -5.87
C PRO A 44 -8.56 3.93 -5.08
N ARG A 45 -8.98 2.66 -5.14
CA ARG A 45 -10.11 2.15 -4.35
C ARG A 45 -9.76 1.78 -2.92
N VAL A 46 -8.47 1.80 -2.54
CA VAL A 46 -8.06 1.70 -1.14
C VAL A 46 -8.53 2.95 -0.40
N ALA A 47 -9.33 2.74 0.63
CA ALA A 47 -9.88 3.81 1.46
C ALA A 47 -9.21 3.89 2.84
N TYR A 48 -8.79 2.75 3.39
CA TYR A 48 -8.09 2.70 4.67
C TYR A 48 -7.17 1.49 4.79
N ALA A 49 -6.18 1.62 5.66
CA ALA A 49 -5.30 0.57 6.13
C ALA A 49 -5.73 0.10 7.54
N GLN A 50 -5.45 -1.15 7.85
CA GLN A 50 -5.72 -1.75 9.16
C GLN A 50 -4.51 -2.58 9.57
N ILE A 51 -3.80 -2.13 10.58
CA ILE A 51 -2.68 -2.85 11.18
C ILE A 51 -3.26 -4.01 12.02
N GLN A 52 -2.82 -5.24 11.75
CA GLN A 52 -3.43 -6.47 12.30
C GLN A 52 -2.82 -6.93 13.63
N GLY A 53 -1.98 -6.08 14.23
CA GLY A 53 -1.22 -6.36 15.44
C GLY A 53 0.11 -5.63 15.40
N THR A 54 0.66 -5.32 16.57
CA THR A 54 1.92 -4.59 16.73
C THR A 54 3.11 -5.52 16.98
N MET A 55 2.89 -6.77 17.39
CA MET A 55 3.97 -7.73 17.63
C MET A 55 4.59 -8.20 16.30
N PRO A 56 5.88 -7.94 16.03
CA PRO A 56 6.56 -8.46 14.86
C PRO A 56 6.62 -9.99 14.90
N HIS A 57 6.25 -10.65 13.80
CA HIS A 57 6.15 -12.10 13.71
C HIS A 57 6.77 -12.62 12.42
N THR A 58 6.97 -13.94 12.32
CA THR A 58 7.42 -14.57 11.07
C THR A 58 6.23 -14.71 10.13
N SER A 59 6.47 -14.49 8.84
CA SER A 59 5.45 -14.61 7.79
C SER A 59 5.05 -16.06 7.56
N SER A 60 3.79 -16.41 7.81
CA SER A 60 3.25 -17.73 7.41
C SER A 60 2.92 -17.84 5.92
N ARG A 61 3.00 -16.74 5.18
CA ARG A 61 2.79 -16.72 3.71
C ARG A 61 4.08 -16.76 2.90
N ASP A 62 5.21 -16.61 3.59
CA ASP A 62 6.54 -16.53 3.01
C ASP A 62 7.50 -17.09 4.05
N GLU A 63 7.46 -18.40 4.25
CA GLU A 63 8.20 -19.06 5.35
C GLU A 63 9.71 -18.99 5.17
N SER A 64 10.18 -18.75 3.94
CA SER A 64 11.59 -18.47 3.64
C SER A 64 12.01 -17.05 4.01
N ASP A 65 11.08 -16.19 4.42
CA ASP A 65 11.39 -14.86 4.93
C ASP A 65 11.78 -14.93 6.41
N GLU A 66 13.09 -14.85 6.66
CA GLU A 66 13.64 -14.85 8.02
C GLU A 66 13.39 -13.52 8.76
N GLN A 67 12.99 -12.46 8.06
CA GLN A 67 12.75 -11.17 8.68
C GLN A 67 11.39 -11.13 9.38
N LYS A 68 11.35 -10.49 10.56
CA LYS A 68 10.09 -10.22 11.25
C LYS A 68 9.29 -9.16 10.51
N VAL A 69 7.97 -9.36 10.50
CA VAL A 69 7.01 -8.53 9.79
C VAL A 69 5.88 -8.08 10.69
N VAL A 70 5.28 -6.94 10.36
CA VAL A 70 3.94 -6.57 10.81
C VAL A 70 2.98 -6.65 9.63
N THR A 71 1.75 -7.07 9.89
CA THR A 71 0.75 -7.28 8.83
C THR A 71 -0.22 -6.12 8.78
N VAL A 72 -0.40 -5.55 7.59
CA VAL A 72 -1.34 -4.44 7.36
C VAL A 72 -2.28 -4.80 6.21
N GLY A 73 -3.59 -4.80 6.47
CA GLY A 73 -4.62 -4.97 5.46
C GLY A 73 -5.04 -3.63 4.84
N TYR A 74 -5.35 -3.61 3.55
CA TYR A 74 -5.84 -2.44 2.83
C TYR A 74 -7.22 -2.73 2.25
N HIS A 75 -8.16 -1.84 2.51
CA HIS A 75 -9.58 -2.09 2.34
C HIS A 75 -10.26 -0.97 1.54
N THR A 76 -11.30 -1.33 0.81
CA THR A 76 -12.25 -0.35 0.24
C THR A 76 -13.09 0.32 1.33
N SER A 77 -13.82 1.37 0.97
CA SER A 77 -14.77 2.03 1.89
C SER A 77 -15.85 1.08 2.43
N SER A 78 -16.26 0.08 1.63
CA SER A 78 -17.19 -0.98 2.02
C SER A 78 -16.57 -2.07 2.91
N GLY A 79 -15.28 -1.99 3.22
CA GLY A 79 -14.56 -2.95 4.06
C GLY A 79 -13.97 -4.15 3.31
N THR A 80 -14.12 -4.23 2.00
CA THR A 80 -13.55 -5.32 1.19
C THR A 80 -12.02 -5.22 1.17
N ARG A 81 -11.33 -6.23 1.68
CA ARG A 81 -9.86 -6.29 1.63
C ARG A 81 -9.38 -6.47 0.19
N LEU A 82 -8.57 -5.55 -0.31
CA LEU A 82 -7.93 -5.66 -1.63
C LEU A 82 -6.60 -6.39 -1.50
N LEU A 83 -5.73 -5.97 -0.59
CA LEU A 83 -4.48 -6.65 -0.32
C LEU A 83 -4.11 -6.58 1.16
N SER A 84 -3.10 -7.34 1.54
CA SER A 84 -2.34 -7.12 2.76
C SER A 84 -0.85 -7.02 2.43
N ILE A 85 -0.09 -6.33 3.26
CA ILE A 85 1.37 -6.40 3.22
C ILE A 85 1.92 -7.09 4.45
N HIS A 86 3.08 -7.70 4.26
CA HIS A 86 4.02 -7.96 5.35
C HIS A 86 5.12 -6.90 5.27
N ALA A 87 5.13 -5.97 6.23
CA ALA A 87 6.08 -4.88 6.30
C ALA A 87 7.24 -5.25 7.22
N ARG A 88 8.49 -5.13 6.74
CA ARG A 88 9.71 -5.41 7.50
C ARG A 88 10.24 -4.15 8.17
N ASN A 89 11.21 -4.28 9.07
CA ASN A 89 11.87 -3.14 9.71
C ASN A 89 12.96 -2.46 8.85
N ASN A 90 13.07 -2.79 7.56
CA ASN A 90 14.12 -2.28 6.66
C ASN A 90 13.55 -1.55 5.43
N ARG A 91 12.32 -1.00 5.52
CA ARG A 91 11.63 -0.25 4.46
C ARG A 91 11.24 -1.08 3.24
N THR A 92 11.27 -2.41 3.35
CA THR A 92 10.76 -3.32 2.34
C THR A 92 9.47 -3.98 2.82
N TRP A 93 8.60 -4.32 1.87
CA TRP A 93 7.35 -5.03 2.14
C TRP A 93 7.02 -5.96 0.97
N LYS A 94 6.18 -6.97 1.25
CA LYS A 94 5.63 -7.87 0.24
C LYS A 94 4.11 -7.71 0.18
N GLU A 95 3.56 -7.54 -1.02
CA GLU A 95 2.11 -7.42 -1.26
C GLU A 95 1.47 -8.79 -1.48
N PHE A 96 0.33 -9.02 -0.85
CA PHE A 96 -0.49 -10.22 -1.01
C PHE A 96 -1.94 -9.86 -1.33
N PHE A 97 -2.34 -10.04 -2.58
CA PHE A 97 -3.70 -9.71 -3.02
C PHE A 97 -4.75 -10.72 -2.56
N SER A 98 -5.92 -10.21 -2.21
CA SER A 98 -7.14 -10.99 -2.13
C SER A 98 -7.67 -11.32 -3.53
N ARG A 99 -8.75 -12.11 -3.63
CA ARG A 99 -9.46 -12.32 -4.90
C ARG A 99 -9.87 -10.99 -5.55
N HIS A 100 -10.48 -10.07 -4.79
CA HIS A 100 -10.88 -8.76 -5.29
C HIS A 100 -9.67 -7.88 -5.63
N GLY A 101 -8.58 -8.00 -4.87
CA GLY A 101 -7.35 -7.27 -5.16
C GLY A 101 -6.65 -7.68 -6.44
N LYS A 102 -6.76 -8.95 -6.87
CA LYS A 102 -6.20 -9.38 -8.16
C LYS A 102 -6.88 -8.68 -9.33
N THR A 103 -8.21 -8.54 -9.28
CA THR A 103 -8.96 -7.76 -10.27
C THR A 103 -8.54 -6.29 -10.23
N GLU A 104 -8.41 -5.71 -9.04
CA GLU A 104 -7.94 -4.33 -8.88
C GLU A 104 -6.54 -4.13 -9.48
N ALA A 105 -5.61 -5.04 -9.21
CA ALA A 105 -4.25 -4.97 -9.73
C ALA A 105 -4.21 -5.05 -11.27
N ALA A 106 -5.06 -5.87 -11.88
CA ALA A 106 -5.19 -5.94 -13.33
C ALA A 106 -5.69 -4.61 -13.91
N ILE A 107 -6.70 -3.98 -13.28
CA ILE A 107 -7.22 -2.67 -13.69
C ILE A 107 -6.14 -1.60 -13.57
N SER A 108 -5.46 -1.52 -12.42
CA SER A 108 -4.36 -0.55 -12.21
C SER A 108 -3.23 -0.72 -13.23
N ALA A 109 -2.85 -1.96 -13.57
CA ALA A 109 -1.83 -2.22 -14.57
C ALA A 109 -2.26 -1.77 -15.98
N SER A 110 -3.53 -1.97 -16.35
CA SER A 110 -4.07 -1.47 -17.62
C SER A 110 -4.08 0.05 -17.70
N LEU A 111 -4.44 0.74 -16.61
CA LEU A 111 -4.46 2.21 -16.56
C LEU A 111 -3.07 2.82 -16.69
N GLN A 112 -2.05 2.22 -16.05
CA GLN A 112 -0.66 2.65 -16.20
C GLN A 112 -0.17 2.48 -17.63
N LYS A 113 -0.48 1.36 -18.28
CA LYS A 113 -0.08 1.13 -19.66
C LYS A 113 -0.70 2.14 -20.63
N SER A 114 -1.95 2.56 -20.42
CA SER A 114 -2.56 3.62 -21.22
C SER A 114 -1.92 4.99 -21.01
N SER A 115 -1.59 5.36 -19.76
CA SER A 115 -0.94 6.65 -19.49
C SER A 115 0.47 6.72 -20.06
N ASP A 116 1.24 5.63 -20.00
CA ASP A 116 2.60 5.59 -20.52
C ASP A 116 2.62 5.65 -22.06
N ALA A 117 1.64 5.03 -22.71
CA ALA A 117 1.47 5.12 -24.16
C ALA A 117 1.09 6.54 -24.60
N GLU A 118 0.21 7.22 -23.87
CA GLU A 118 -0.20 8.60 -24.16
C GLU A 118 0.95 9.60 -23.95
N ALA A 119 1.75 9.43 -22.90
CA ALA A 119 2.94 10.25 -22.65
C ALA A 119 3.99 10.11 -23.78
N SER A 120 4.19 8.89 -24.31
CA SER A 120 5.13 8.67 -25.42
C SER A 120 4.68 9.29 -26.75
N ASN A 121 3.39 9.64 -26.90
CA ASN A 121 2.84 10.19 -28.13
C ASN A 121 2.70 11.74 -28.10
N ALA A 122 2.97 12.37 -26.96
CA ALA A 122 2.85 13.82 -26.78
C ALA A 122 4.17 14.59 -27.04
N GLU A 123 5.27 13.90 -27.31
CA GLU A 123 6.60 14.49 -27.52
C GLU A 123 6.98 14.56 -29.00
N GLU A 124 6.14 15.23 -29.80
CA GLU A 124 6.47 15.92 -31.07
C GLU A 124 5.18 16.58 -31.57
N PRO A 125 5.08 17.93 -31.64
CA PRO A 125 5.86 18.68 -32.62
C PRO A 125 6.21 20.13 -32.21
N ASN A 126 7.42 20.60 -32.50
CA ASN A 126 7.55 21.69 -33.47
C ASN A 126 9.01 21.81 -33.93
N LYS A 127 9.10 22.09 -35.22
CA LYS A 127 10.26 22.09 -36.10
C LYS A 127 11.17 23.30 -35.88
#